data_AF-A0A327VNA5-F1
#
_entry.id   AF-A0A327VNA5-F1
#
_cell.length_a   1.000
_cell.length_b   1.000
_cell.length_c   1.000
_cell.angle_alpha   90.00
_cell.angle_beta   90.00
_cell.angle_gamma   90.00
#
_symmetry.space_group_name_H-M   'P 1'
#
loop_
_entity.id
_entity.type
_entity.pdbx_description
1 polymer ?
#
loop_
_entity_poly.entity_id
_entity_poly.type
_entity_poly.pdbx_seq_one_letter_code
_entity_poly.pdbx_strand_id
1 'polypeptide(L)'
;MRKILAAVICICCYSTLYAQQQYPYHSDIQAFKHQDSQTPPTGKEILFIGSSSFTYWQDVNNYFPGHRIINRGFGGSNLLDVIHYANDVIFAYHPKQIVIYCGENDLASDTVKAPMLLKRFQTLFSMIRSKMPEVPVTFISIKPSPSRSRLLPEMVKSNKAIQQFLAKQSHTSFVDVYSKMLQSNGAIKAELFKEDQLHMKPVGYRIWQKAIAPHLVDQSLTTMKVATFNLRLNIAWDSANAWPHRKEMVRDLIQYHQFDVFGVQEALIDQMKDLDAMGTHAHVGVGRNDGKEGGEFSAIFYNKEKYDLIKSGNFWLSPTPEIPSKGWDAAYIRICTWAHLVEKTTGNAFYFFNTHFDNEGVQARENSAKMILEKIHQLSDNNTPVIITGDFNSNPATSAYGAIVQQFNDAKLVSHTKPYGPDSTFQDFKYHNWTKVVKEGRIDFIFINKNIEVLNYGVLTDAKDLRFPSDHFPVVSTIRF
;
A
#
# COMPACT_ATOMS: atom_id res chain seq x y z
N MET A 1 -22.42 49.93 -76.47
CA MET A 1 -22.53 50.24 -75.03
C MET A 1 -23.86 49.68 -74.51
N ARG A 2 -23.85 48.48 -73.88
CA ARG A 2 -24.32 48.19 -72.49
C ARG A 2 -25.41 49.18 -72.01
N LYS A 3 -26.61 48.75 -71.56
CA LYS A 3 -26.85 47.82 -70.43
C LYS A 3 -28.25 47.16 -70.56
N ILE A 4 -28.32 45.85 -70.34
CA ILE A 4 -29.54 45.08 -70.06
C ILE A 4 -29.63 44.94 -68.54
N LEU A 5 -30.78 45.30 -67.95
CA LEU A 5 -31.07 45.15 -66.53
C LEU A 5 -31.75 43.77 -66.32
N ALA A 6 -31.02 42.82 -65.73
CA ALA A 6 -31.57 41.53 -65.32
C ALA A 6 -32.10 41.65 -63.88
N ALA A 7 -33.40 41.37 -63.69
CA ALA A 7 -34.00 41.20 -62.38
C ALA A 7 -33.73 39.77 -61.88
N VAL A 8 -32.95 39.64 -60.81
CA VAL A 8 -32.73 38.38 -60.10
C VAL A 8 -33.80 38.27 -59.01
N ILE A 9 -34.70 37.31 -59.16
CA ILE A 9 -35.65 36.91 -58.12
C ILE A 9 -34.89 35.99 -57.15
N CYS A 10 -34.51 36.51 -55.99
CA CYS A 10 -34.01 35.70 -54.87
C CYS A 10 -35.19 35.01 -54.18
N ILE A 11 -35.39 33.73 -54.47
CA ILE A 11 -36.26 32.84 -53.68
C ILE A 11 -35.53 32.54 -52.36
N CYS A 12 -35.94 33.20 -51.28
CA CYS A 12 -35.49 32.85 -49.93
C CYS A 12 -36.23 31.58 -49.48
N CYS A 13 -35.58 30.43 -49.60
CA CYS A 13 -36.02 29.21 -48.92
C CYS A 13 -35.81 29.38 -47.41
N TYR A 14 -36.88 29.62 -46.66
CA TYR A 14 -36.88 29.48 -45.21
C TYR A 14 -36.86 27.97 -44.87
N SER A 15 -35.67 27.41 -44.72
CA SER A 15 -35.50 26.14 -44.01
C SER A 15 -35.60 26.43 -42.51
N THR A 16 -36.72 26.04 -41.91
CA THR A 16 -36.82 25.93 -40.45
C THR A 16 -35.87 24.84 -39.98
N LEU A 17 -34.68 25.24 -39.52
CA LEU A 17 -33.78 24.38 -38.78
C LEU A 17 -34.45 24.04 -37.43
N TYR A 18 -35.10 22.88 -37.36
CA TYR A 18 -35.43 22.28 -36.08
C TYR A 18 -34.12 21.85 -35.40
N ALA A 19 -33.65 22.64 -34.43
CA ALA A 19 -32.57 22.19 -33.55
C ALA A 19 -33.05 20.92 -32.82
N GLN A 20 -32.37 19.80 -33.06
CA GLN A 20 -32.68 18.54 -32.38
C GLN A 20 -32.53 18.76 -30.87
N GLN A 21 -33.60 18.54 -30.11
CA GLN A 21 -33.57 18.69 -28.67
C GLN A 21 -32.50 17.75 -28.09
N GLN A 22 -31.48 18.33 -27.46
CA GLN A 22 -30.37 17.55 -26.89
C GLN A 22 -30.88 16.67 -25.75
N TYR A 23 -30.34 15.46 -25.67
CA TYR A 23 -30.59 14.57 -24.54
C TYR A 23 -30.07 15.23 -23.24
N PRO A 24 -30.75 15.04 -22.09
CA PRO A 24 -30.32 15.61 -20.81
C PRO A 24 -28.84 15.38 -20.49
N TYR A 25 -28.18 16.34 -19.84
CA TYR A 25 -26.76 16.29 -19.44
C TYR A 25 -25.73 16.31 -20.58
N HIS A 26 -26.15 16.59 -21.83
CA HIS A 26 -25.23 16.73 -22.95
C HIS A 26 -24.04 17.66 -22.65
N SER A 27 -24.27 18.78 -21.96
CA SER A 27 -23.22 19.74 -21.56
C SER A 27 -22.18 19.13 -20.63
N ASP A 28 -22.58 18.31 -19.65
CA ASP A 28 -21.64 17.61 -18.76
C ASP A 28 -20.73 16.67 -19.55
N ILE A 29 -21.30 15.95 -20.52
CA ILE A 29 -20.54 15.03 -21.37
C ILE A 29 -19.56 15.78 -22.28
N GLN A 30 -19.94 16.95 -22.82
CA GLN A 30 -19.01 17.78 -23.58
C GLN A 30 -17.88 18.33 -22.70
N ALA A 31 -18.18 18.69 -21.45
CA ALA A 31 -17.15 19.13 -20.50
C ALA A 31 -16.13 18.01 -20.21
N PHE A 32 -16.58 16.76 -20.05
CA PHE A 32 -15.66 15.61 -19.93
C PHE A 32 -14.78 15.43 -21.16
N LYS A 33 -15.37 15.47 -22.36
CA LYS A 33 -14.61 15.37 -23.63
C LYS A 33 -13.58 16.47 -23.78
N HIS A 34 -13.91 17.70 -23.36
CA HIS A 34 -12.97 18.80 -23.36
C HIS A 34 -11.85 18.61 -22.34
N GLN A 35 -12.16 18.13 -21.13
CA GLN A 35 -11.14 17.81 -20.13
C GLN A 35 -10.21 16.68 -20.63
N ASP A 36 -10.77 15.65 -21.26
CA ASP A 36 -10.01 14.51 -21.78
C ASP A 36 -9.13 14.87 -22.98
N SER A 37 -9.53 15.87 -23.79
CA SER A 37 -8.67 16.35 -24.87
C SER A 37 -7.43 17.09 -24.35
N GLN A 38 -7.51 17.67 -23.15
CA GLN A 38 -6.39 18.31 -22.47
C GLN A 38 -5.54 17.32 -21.69
N THR A 39 -6.19 16.35 -21.02
CA THR A 39 -5.52 15.30 -20.23
C THR A 39 -6.08 13.93 -20.62
N PRO A 40 -5.53 13.28 -21.66
CA PRO A 40 -6.06 12.01 -22.15
C PRO A 40 -6.02 10.89 -21.09
N PRO A 41 -7.09 10.09 -20.99
CA PRO A 41 -7.09 8.87 -20.19
C PRO A 41 -6.01 7.88 -20.66
N THR A 42 -5.38 7.16 -19.72
CA THR A 42 -4.30 6.21 -20.05
C THR A 42 -4.76 4.75 -20.04
N GLY A 43 -5.99 4.47 -19.61
CA GLY A 43 -6.53 3.12 -19.44
C GLY A 43 -6.07 2.41 -18.16
N LYS A 44 -5.32 3.10 -17.29
CA LYS A 44 -4.82 2.57 -16.01
C LYS A 44 -5.55 3.15 -14.81
N GLU A 45 -6.55 4.00 -15.04
CA GLU A 45 -7.33 4.68 -14.02
C GLU A 45 -8.53 3.84 -13.55
N ILE A 46 -8.97 4.11 -12.32
CA ILE A 46 -10.24 3.64 -11.80
C ILE A 46 -11.31 4.66 -12.20
N LEU A 47 -12.38 4.19 -12.82
CA LEU A 47 -13.43 5.04 -13.34
C LEU A 47 -14.64 5.06 -12.41
N PHE A 48 -14.95 6.23 -11.86
CA PHE A 48 -16.14 6.46 -11.05
C PHE A 48 -17.25 6.99 -11.94
N ILE A 49 -18.37 6.29 -12.05
CA ILE A 49 -19.51 6.69 -12.88
C ILE A 49 -20.80 6.83 -12.09
N GLY A 50 -21.68 7.71 -12.55
CA GLY A 50 -23.04 7.83 -12.05
C GLY A 50 -23.49 9.26 -11.84
N SER A 51 -24.02 9.54 -10.65
CA SER A 51 -24.84 10.73 -10.38
C SER A 51 -24.13 11.80 -9.53
N SER A 52 -24.89 12.83 -9.17
CA SER A 52 -24.45 14.04 -8.46
C SER A 52 -23.64 13.80 -7.19
N SER A 53 -23.83 12.68 -6.47
CA SER A 53 -22.98 12.38 -5.31
C SER A 53 -21.50 12.23 -5.69
N PHE A 54 -21.21 11.75 -6.90
CA PHE A 54 -19.87 11.78 -7.47
C PHE A 54 -19.53 13.15 -8.07
N THR A 55 -20.46 13.83 -8.75
CA THR A 55 -20.21 15.19 -9.29
C THR A 55 -19.74 16.18 -8.22
N TYR A 56 -20.31 16.11 -7.01
CA TYR A 56 -19.92 16.96 -5.88
C TYR A 56 -18.66 16.51 -5.14
N TRP A 57 -18.09 15.34 -5.47
CA TRP A 57 -16.85 14.81 -4.88
C TRP A 57 -15.63 15.22 -5.72
N GLN A 58 -15.41 16.53 -5.85
CA GLN A 58 -14.38 17.08 -6.76
C GLN A 58 -12.94 16.73 -6.36
N ASP A 59 -12.70 16.51 -5.07
CA ASP A 59 -11.40 16.16 -4.51
C ASP A 59 -11.23 14.65 -4.26
N VAL A 60 -11.98 13.80 -4.99
CA VAL A 60 -11.99 12.33 -4.80
C VAL A 60 -10.58 11.70 -4.80
N ASN A 61 -9.66 12.20 -5.62
CA ASN A 61 -8.28 11.68 -5.65
C ASN A 61 -7.54 11.88 -4.31
N ASN A 62 -7.89 12.89 -3.51
CA ASN A 62 -7.32 13.10 -2.17
C ASN A 62 -7.80 12.07 -1.14
N TYR A 63 -8.89 11.36 -1.42
CA TYR A 63 -9.47 10.33 -0.54
C TYR A 63 -8.88 8.95 -0.80
N PHE A 64 -8.25 8.74 -1.96
CA PHE A 64 -7.69 7.46 -2.37
C PHE A 64 -6.24 7.65 -2.85
N PRO A 65 -5.33 8.04 -1.95
CA PRO A 65 -3.92 8.15 -2.31
C PRO A 65 -3.41 6.80 -2.85
N GLY A 66 -2.56 6.85 -3.86
CA GLY A 66 -2.08 5.65 -4.56
C GLY A 66 -2.99 5.15 -5.69
N HIS A 67 -4.21 5.68 -5.82
CA HIS A 67 -5.09 5.43 -6.97
C HIS A 67 -5.23 6.68 -7.83
N ARG A 68 -5.29 6.50 -9.15
CA ARG A 68 -5.71 7.56 -10.08
C ARG A 68 -7.17 7.33 -10.45
N ILE A 69 -8.04 8.20 -9.95
CA ILE A 69 -9.49 8.15 -10.19
C ILE A 69 -9.87 9.17 -11.24
N ILE A 70 -10.58 8.71 -12.26
CA ILE A 70 -11.32 9.56 -13.20
C ILE A 70 -12.78 9.56 -12.77
N ASN A 71 -13.31 10.74 -12.44
CA ASN A 71 -14.69 10.91 -12.01
C ASN A 71 -15.55 11.38 -13.18
N ARG A 72 -16.52 10.54 -13.59
CA ARG A 72 -17.53 10.79 -14.61
C ARG A 72 -18.94 10.67 -14.03
N GLY A 73 -19.11 11.12 -12.80
CA GLY A 73 -20.43 11.41 -12.24
C GLY A 73 -20.98 12.71 -12.81
N PHE A 74 -22.20 12.70 -13.33
CA PHE A 74 -22.83 13.88 -13.93
C PHE A 74 -24.28 14.06 -13.49
N GLY A 75 -24.65 15.31 -13.21
CA GLY A 75 -26.02 15.75 -12.95
C GLY A 75 -26.84 14.90 -11.97
N GLY A 76 -28.16 15.03 -12.04
CA GLY A 76 -29.10 14.15 -11.35
C GLY A 76 -29.30 12.81 -12.06
N SER A 77 -28.26 12.28 -12.72
CA SER A 77 -28.38 11.13 -13.62
C SER A 77 -28.91 9.89 -12.92
N ASN A 78 -29.64 9.10 -13.69
CA ASN A 78 -30.15 7.79 -13.34
C ASN A 78 -29.48 6.72 -14.24
N LEU A 79 -29.79 5.44 -14.03
CA LEU A 79 -29.15 4.36 -14.82
C LEU A 79 -29.39 4.47 -16.33
N LEU A 80 -30.55 4.98 -16.77
CA LEU A 80 -30.82 5.17 -18.20
C LEU A 80 -29.91 6.23 -18.83
N ASP A 81 -29.61 7.31 -18.11
CA ASP A 81 -28.71 8.35 -18.59
C ASP A 81 -27.29 7.81 -18.72
N VAL A 82 -26.83 7.03 -17.74
CA VAL A 82 -25.51 6.36 -17.78
C VAL A 82 -25.45 5.34 -18.92
N ILE A 83 -26.53 4.59 -19.16
CA ILE A 83 -26.64 3.67 -20.30
C ILE A 83 -26.58 4.42 -21.63
N HIS A 84 -27.31 5.53 -21.75
CA HIS A 84 -27.34 6.35 -22.96
C HIS A 84 -25.93 6.87 -23.30
N TYR A 85 -25.20 7.36 -22.31
CA TYR A 85 -23.84 7.88 -22.49
C TYR A 85 -22.72 6.86 -22.27
N ALA A 86 -23.01 5.55 -22.21
CA ALA A 86 -22.01 4.54 -21.85
C ALA A 86 -20.76 4.56 -22.76
N ASN A 87 -20.92 4.87 -24.06
CA ASN A 87 -19.78 5.05 -24.96
C ASN A 87 -18.88 6.20 -24.54
N ASP A 88 -19.47 7.31 -24.09
CA ASP A 88 -18.75 8.54 -23.74
C ASP A 88 -18.18 8.50 -22.32
N VAL A 89 -18.90 7.92 -21.35
CA VAL A 89 -18.52 7.95 -19.92
C VAL A 89 -17.91 6.65 -19.39
N ILE A 90 -17.92 5.56 -20.17
CA ILE A 90 -17.35 4.26 -19.76
C ILE A 90 -16.35 3.77 -20.81
N PHE A 91 -16.83 3.52 -22.03
CA PHE A 91 -16.06 2.75 -23.01
C PHE A 91 -14.90 3.53 -23.63
N ALA A 92 -14.97 4.86 -23.64
CA ALA A 92 -13.87 5.71 -24.08
C ALA A 92 -12.61 5.62 -23.18
N TYR A 93 -12.73 5.13 -21.94
CA TYR A 93 -11.64 5.20 -20.95
C TYR A 93 -10.81 3.92 -20.82
N HIS A 94 -11.32 2.76 -21.27
CA HIS A 94 -10.69 1.45 -21.04
C HIS A 94 -10.13 1.25 -19.61
N PRO A 95 -10.94 1.48 -18.56
CA PRO A 95 -10.42 1.58 -17.20
C PRO A 95 -10.00 0.21 -16.64
N LYS A 96 -9.11 0.21 -15.65
CA LYS A 96 -8.75 -1.03 -14.92
C LYS A 96 -9.83 -1.47 -13.92
N GLN A 97 -10.78 -0.59 -13.58
CA GLN A 97 -11.95 -0.89 -12.77
C GLN A 97 -13.03 0.16 -12.97
N ILE A 98 -14.29 -0.26 -12.84
CA ILE A 98 -15.46 0.63 -12.85
C ILE A 98 -16.12 0.61 -11.47
N VAL A 99 -16.33 1.79 -10.87
CA VAL A 99 -17.06 1.99 -9.63
C VAL A 99 -18.34 2.78 -9.92
N ILE A 100 -19.49 2.21 -9.58
CA ILE A 100 -20.80 2.70 -9.99
C ILE A 100 -21.58 3.20 -8.76
N TYR A 101 -22.09 4.43 -8.84
CA TYR A 101 -23.08 4.95 -7.90
C TYR A 101 -24.28 5.58 -8.63
N CYS A 102 -25.38 4.83 -8.71
CA CYS A 102 -26.68 5.25 -9.24
C CYS A 102 -27.82 4.56 -8.47
N GLY A 103 -29.06 4.95 -8.77
CA GLY A 103 -30.27 4.31 -8.24
C GLY A 103 -31.09 5.19 -7.31
N GLU A 104 -30.47 6.17 -6.65
CA GLU A 104 -31.23 7.10 -5.82
C GLU A 104 -32.17 7.96 -6.69
N ASN A 105 -31.68 8.50 -7.81
CA ASN A 105 -32.46 9.32 -8.75
C ASN A 105 -33.46 8.48 -9.55
N ASP A 106 -33.11 7.23 -9.86
CA ASP A 106 -34.04 6.28 -10.48
C ASP A 106 -35.30 6.11 -9.63
N LEU A 107 -35.15 5.89 -8.31
CA LEU A 107 -36.28 5.68 -7.40
C LEU A 107 -37.07 6.98 -7.11
N ALA A 108 -36.49 8.15 -7.38
CA ALA A 108 -37.12 9.44 -7.11
C ALA A 108 -38.37 9.70 -7.98
N SER A 109 -38.52 9.03 -9.12
CA SER A 109 -39.69 9.17 -10.00
C SER A 109 -40.95 8.44 -9.51
N ASP A 110 -40.89 7.77 -8.34
CA ASP A 110 -41.91 6.91 -7.69
C ASP A 110 -42.41 5.68 -8.49
N THR A 111 -42.34 5.75 -9.82
CA THR A 111 -42.74 4.71 -10.79
C THR A 111 -41.72 3.59 -10.92
N VAL A 112 -40.46 3.84 -10.58
CA VAL A 112 -39.39 2.84 -10.59
C VAL A 112 -39.31 2.17 -9.22
N LYS A 113 -39.36 0.84 -9.22
CA LYS A 113 -39.19 -0.02 -8.03
C LYS A 113 -37.98 -0.94 -8.20
N ALA A 114 -37.60 -1.63 -7.13
CA ALA A 114 -36.42 -2.50 -7.11
C ALA A 114 -36.26 -3.45 -8.32
N PRO A 115 -37.31 -4.13 -8.84
CA PRO A 115 -37.15 -5.00 -10.01
C PRO A 115 -36.77 -4.24 -11.29
N MET A 116 -37.35 -3.06 -11.52
CA MET A 116 -37.03 -2.24 -12.69
C MET A 116 -35.63 -1.65 -12.57
N LEU A 117 -35.25 -1.21 -11.37
CA LEU A 117 -33.89 -0.73 -11.11
C LEU A 117 -32.85 -1.83 -11.38
N LEU A 118 -33.08 -3.04 -10.84
CA LEU A 118 -32.20 -4.18 -11.09
C LEU A 118 -32.10 -4.46 -12.59
N LYS A 119 -33.22 -4.44 -13.32
CA LYS A 119 -33.21 -4.63 -14.78
C LYS A 119 -32.35 -3.60 -15.50
N ARG A 120 -32.45 -2.32 -15.13
CA ARG A 120 -31.59 -1.26 -15.69
C ARG A 120 -30.12 -1.50 -15.37
N PHE A 121 -29.80 -1.87 -14.13
CA PHE A 121 -28.43 -2.18 -13.74
C PHE A 121 -27.89 -3.39 -14.53
N GLN A 122 -28.69 -4.43 -14.70
CA GLN A 122 -28.34 -5.60 -15.53
C GLN A 122 -28.08 -5.20 -16.98
N THR A 123 -28.86 -4.28 -17.56
CA THR A 123 -28.60 -3.74 -18.89
C THR A 123 -27.23 -3.09 -18.97
N LEU A 124 -26.91 -2.18 -18.05
CA LEU A 124 -25.60 -1.52 -18.00
C LEU A 124 -24.46 -2.54 -17.81
N PHE A 125 -24.63 -3.47 -16.86
CA PHE A 125 -23.65 -4.51 -16.55
C PHE A 125 -23.39 -5.41 -17.76
N SER A 126 -24.42 -5.83 -18.48
CA SER A 126 -24.29 -6.63 -19.71
C SER A 126 -23.55 -5.88 -20.81
N MET A 127 -23.78 -4.57 -20.96
CA MET A 127 -23.01 -3.74 -21.91
C MET A 127 -21.52 -3.70 -21.52
N ILE A 128 -21.21 -3.54 -20.23
CA ILE A 128 -19.84 -3.55 -19.71
C ILE A 128 -19.19 -4.91 -19.98
N ARG A 129 -19.83 -6.01 -19.59
CA ARG A 129 -19.29 -7.37 -19.78
C ARG A 129 -19.10 -7.73 -21.25
N SER A 130 -19.97 -7.24 -22.14
CA SER A 130 -19.83 -7.48 -23.59
C SER A 130 -18.59 -6.80 -24.18
N LYS A 131 -18.17 -5.63 -23.68
CA LYS A 131 -17.03 -4.87 -24.22
C LYS A 131 -15.74 -5.08 -23.42
N MET A 132 -15.86 -5.37 -22.13
CA MET A 132 -14.77 -5.51 -21.17
C MET A 132 -15.10 -6.67 -20.23
N PRO A 133 -14.94 -7.94 -20.67
CA PRO A 133 -15.41 -9.11 -19.94
C PRO A 133 -14.78 -9.23 -18.54
N GLU A 134 -13.49 -8.92 -18.43
CA GLU A 134 -12.70 -9.09 -17.20
C GLU A 134 -12.61 -7.84 -16.32
N VAL A 135 -13.16 -6.69 -16.75
CA VAL A 135 -13.00 -5.45 -15.95
C VAL A 135 -13.71 -5.61 -14.60
N PRO A 136 -13.03 -5.38 -13.47
CA PRO A 136 -13.64 -5.33 -12.16
C PRO A 136 -14.77 -4.29 -12.09
N VAL A 137 -15.94 -4.68 -11.60
CA VAL A 137 -17.11 -3.81 -11.44
C VAL A 137 -17.56 -3.77 -9.99
N THR A 138 -17.53 -2.58 -9.40
CA THR A 138 -17.97 -2.34 -8.03
C THR A 138 -19.24 -1.50 -8.03
N PHE A 139 -20.29 -1.94 -7.35
CA PHE A 139 -21.50 -1.13 -7.15
C PHE A 139 -21.58 -0.64 -5.71
N ILE A 140 -21.74 0.66 -5.53
CA ILE A 140 -21.94 1.28 -4.21
C ILE A 140 -23.44 1.29 -3.92
N SER A 141 -23.82 0.78 -2.75
CA SER A 141 -25.21 0.74 -2.33
C SER A 141 -25.84 2.14 -2.35
N ILE A 142 -27.11 2.22 -2.73
CA ILE A 142 -27.89 3.46 -2.71
C ILE A 142 -27.90 3.94 -1.26
N LYS A 143 -27.47 5.18 -0.99
CA LYS A 143 -27.36 5.74 0.37
C LYS A 143 -28.71 6.16 0.96
N PRO A 144 -28.85 6.19 2.29
CA PRO A 144 -30.06 6.66 2.96
C PRO A 144 -30.05 8.19 3.08
N SER A 145 -30.58 8.92 2.10
CA SER A 145 -30.68 10.39 2.22
C SER A 145 -31.91 10.84 2.98
N PRO A 146 -31.80 11.79 3.92
CA PRO A 146 -32.95 12.25 4.70
C PRO A 146 -34.08 12.85 3.85
N SER A 147 -33.75 13.61 2.79
CA SER A 147 -34.74 14.15 1.82
C SER A 147 -35.53 13.07 1.08
N ARG A 148 -35.05 11.83 1.09
CA ARG A 148 -35.64 10.67 0.39
C ARG A 148 -36.02 9.55 1.35
N SER A 149 -36.25 9.86 2.62
CA SER A 149 -36.63 8.90 3.67
C SER A 149 -37.81 7.99 3.28
N ARG A 150 -38.79 8.51 2.54
CA ARG A 150 -39.94 7.73 2.02
C ARG A 150 -39.54 6.57 1.09
N LEU A 151 -38.36 6.63 0.48
CA LEU A 151 -37.86 5.64 -0.48
C LEU A 151 -36.96 4.57 0.16
N LEU A 152 -36.61 4.70 1.44
CA LEU A 152 -35.68 3.77 2.12
C LEU A 152 -36.08 2.29 1.98
N PRO A 153 -37.36 1.89 2.10
CA PRO A 153 -37.75 0.50 1.90
C PRO A 153 -37.40 -0.02 0.49
N GLU A 154 -37.58 0.81 -0.54
CA GLU A 154 -37.24 0.44 -1.91
C GLU A 154 -35.73 0.48 -2.17
N MET A 155 -34.99 1.37 -1.51
CA MET A 155 -33.52 1.39 -1.55
C MET A 155 -32.94 0.10 -0.96
N VAL A 156 -33.44 -0.36 0.19
CA VAL A 156 -33.00 -1.63 0.82
C VAL A 156 -33.28 -2.82 -0.08
N LYS A 157 -34.49 -2.91 -0.66
CA LYS A 157 -34.83 -3.98 -1.61
C LYS A 157 -33.92 -3.95 -2.85
N SER A 158 -33.68 -2.76 -3.40
CA SER A 158 -32.83 -2.55 -4.57
C SER A 158 -31.38 -2.95 -4.29
N ASN A 159 -30.82 -2.48 -3.18
CA ASN A 159 -29.47 -2.80 -2.72
C ASN A 159 -29.30 -4.32 -2.57
N LYS A 160 -30.26 -4.98 -1.90
CA LYS A 160 -30.24 -6.44 -1.74
C LYS A 160 -30.30 -7.17 -3.09
N ALA A 161 -31.17 -6.73 -3.99
CA ALA A 161 -31.33 -7.36 -5.30
C ALA A 161 -30.06 -7.23 -6.17
N ILE A 162 -29.42 -6.05 -6.17
CA ILE A 162 -28.16 -5.81 -6.88
C ILE A 162 -27.02 -6.61 -6.24
N GLN A 163 -26.90 -6.61 -4.91
CA GLN A 163 -25.91 -7.41 -4.19
C GLN A 163 -26.03 -8.91 -4.53
N GLN A 164 -27.24 -9.46 -4.53
CA GLN A 164 -27.51 -10.86 -4.87
C GLN A 164 -27.20 -11.19 -6.33
N PHE A 165 -27.43 -10.24 -7.24
CA PHE A 165 -27.06 -10.39 -8.64
C PHE A 165 -25.54 -10.42 -8.81
N LEU A 166 -24.83 -9.44 -8.23
CA LEU A 166 -23.36 -9.32 -8.31
C LEU A 166 -22.65 -10.51 -7.67
N ALA A 167 -23.16 -11.04 -6.55
CA ALA A 167 -22.59 -12.23 -5.90
C ALA A 167 -22.51 -13.48 -6.80
N LYS A 168 -23.23 -13.49 -7.93
CA LYS A 168 -23.21 -14.57 -8.93
C LYS A 168 -22.31 -14.27 -10.14
N GLN A 169 -21.63 -13.12 -10.16
CA GLN A 169 -20.80 -12.66 -11.27
C GLN A 169 -19.32 -12.65 -10.90
N SER A 170 -18.44 -12.99 -11.84
CA SER A 170 -16.99 -12.86 -11.68
C SER A 170 -16.55 -11.39 -11.67
N HIS A 171 -15.45 -11.11 -10.97
CA HIS A 171 -14.83 -9.78 -10.89
C HIS A 171 -15.82 -8.67 -10.51
N THR A 172 -16.67 -8.94 -9.52
CA THR A 172 -17.59 -7.92 -9.00
C THR A 172 -17.51 -7.77 -7.50
N SER A 173 -17.90 -6.59 -7.03
CA SER A 173 -18.08 -6.35 -5.60
C SER A 173 -19.24 -5.40 -5.34
N PHE A 174 -19.79 -5.49 -4.13
CA PHE A 174 -20.86 -4.61 -3.65
C PHE A 174 -20.39 -3.91 -2.37
N VAL A 175 -20.43 -2.58 -2.37
CA VAL A 175 -20.00 -1.76 -1.23
C VAL A 175 -21.22 -1.27 -0.47
N ASP A 176 -21.39 -1.73 0.76
CA ASP A 176 -22.49 -1.28 1.61
C ASP A 176 -22.14 0.02 2.36
N VAL A 177 -22.46 1.16 1.75
CA VAL A 177 -22.43 2.47 2.43
C VAL A 177 -23.71 2.75 3.21
N TYR A 178 -24.83 2.14 2.81
CA TYR A 178 -26.14 2.37 3.40
C TYR A 178 -26.14 2.12 4.91
N SER A 179 -25.72 0.92 5.35
CA SER A 179 -25.69 0.60 6.78
C SER A 179 -24.72 1.49 7.57
N LYS A 180 -23.63 1.93 6.94
CA LYS A 180 -22.59 2.76 7.57
C LYS A 180 -23.06 4.19 7.84
N MET A 181 -24.06 4.65 7.09
CA MET A 181 -24.67 5.97 7.22
C MET A 181 -25.87 6.00 8.19
N LEU A 182 -26.19 4.87 8.83
CA LEU A 182 -27.19 4.78 9.88
C LEU A 182 -26.55 4.82 11.27
N GLN A 183 -27.30 5.32 12.23
CA GLN A 183 -27.07 5.16 13.67
C GLN A 183 -27.43 3.73 14.12
N SER A 184 -27.04 3.35 15.33
CA SER A 184 -27.33 2.02 15.89
C SER A 184 -28.83 1.72 16.01
N ASN A 185 -29.66 2.75 16.17
CA ASN A 185 -31.13 2.66 16.20
C ASN A 185 -31.77 2.63 14.79
N GLY A 186 -30.97 2.64 13.72
CA GLY A 186 -31.44 2.66 12.33
C GLY A 186 -31.80 4.04 11.78
N ALA A 187 -31.70 5.11 12.56
CA ALA A 187 -31.91 6.48 12.07
C ALA A 187 -30.76 6.93 11.15
N ILE A 188 -31.06 7.80 10.19
CA ILE A 188 -30.04 8.37 9.31
C ILE A 188 -29.16 9.34 10.11
N LYS A 189 -27.84 9.26 9.93
CA LYS A 189 -26.89 10.27 10.43
C LYS A 189 -27.02 11.58 9.62
N ALA A 190 -28.00 12.41 9.98
CA ALA A 190 -28.32 13.64 9.25
C ALA A 190 -27.14 14.63 9.17
N GLU A 191 -26.22 14.59 10.14
CA GLU A 191 -25.01 15.41 10.19
C GLU A 191 -24.06 15.18 8.99
N LEU A 192 -24.19 14.04 8.30
CA LEU A 192 -23.38 13.71 7.12
C LEU A 192 -23.80 14.48 5.86
N PHE A 193 -24.98 15.10 5.86
CA PHE A 193 -25.58 15.71 4.69
C PHE A 193 -25.50 17.25 4.73
N LYS A 194 -25.53 17.85 3.54
CA LYS A 194 -25.70 19.29 3.33
C LYS A 194 -27.14 19.70 3.67
N GLU A 195 -27.42 21.00 3.59
CA GLU A 195 -28.74 21.57 3.87
C GLU A 195 -29.86 20.98 3.00
N ASP A 196 -29.54 20.57 1.77
CA ASP A 196 -30.46 19.88 0.86
C ASP A 196 -30.87 18.47 1.32
N GLN A 197 -30.27 17.96 2.40
CA GLN A 197 -30.55 16.63 2.95
C GLN A 197 -30.38 15.50 1.91
N LEU A 198 -29.55 15.71 0.89
CA LEU A 198 -29.33 14.80 -0.23
C LEU A 198 -27.84 14.60 -0.50
N HIS A 199 -27.09 15.69 -0.67
CA HIS A 199 -25.66 15.61 -0.97
C HIS A 199 -24.84 15.60 0.31
N MET A 200 -23.66 14.97 0.27
CA MET A 200 -22.85 14.76 1.47
C MET A 200 -21.90 15.93 1.75
N LYS A 201 -21.63 16.16 3.03
CA LYS A 201 -20.48 16.91 3.52
C LYS A 201 -19.21 16.04 3.41
N PRO A 202 -18.00 16.61 3.53
CA PRO A 202 -16.74 15.84 3.55
C PRO A 202 -16.74 14.64 4.53
N VAL A 203 -17.38 14.79 5.69
CA VAL A 203 -17.52 13.70 6.68
C VAL A 203 -18.32 12.50 6.17
N GLY A 204 -19.31 12.71 5.29
CA GLY A 204 -20.04 11.62 4.63
C GLY A 204 -19.16 10.92 3.58
N TYR A 205 -18.40 11.68 2.80
CA TYR A 205 -17.44 11.13 1.85
C TYR A 205 -16.32 10.33 2.51
N ARG A 206 -15.92 10.67 3.75
CA ARG A 206 -14.97 9.84 4.53
C ARG A 206 -15.54 8.47 4.89
N ILE A 207 -16.86 8.34 5.12
CA ILE A 207 -17.50 7.03 5.33
C ILE A 207 -17.47 6.22 4.03
N TRP A 208 -17.79 6.85 2.91
CA TRP A 208 -17.72 6.22 1.59
C TRP A 208 -16.30 5.79 1.26
N GLN A 209 -15.31 6.64 1.49
CA GLN A 209 -13.90 6.33 1.28
C GLN A 209 -13.48 5.05 2.02
N LYS A 210 -13.74 4.97 3.33
CA LYS A 210 -13.42 3.77 4.12
C LYS A 210 -14.15 2.52 3.63
N ALA A 211 -15.38 2.67 3.16
CA ALA A 211 -16.17 1.56 2.63
C ALA A 211 -15.69 1.12 1.23
N ILE A 212 -15.28 2.06 0.38
CA ILE A 212 -14.89 1.80 -1.02
C ILE A 212 -13.44 1.32 -1.12
N ALA A 213 -12.52 1.84 -0.31
CA ALA A 213 -11.08 1.58 -0.44
C ALA A 213 -10.71 0.09 -0.49
N PRO A 214 -11.30 -0.80 0.35
CA PRO A 214 -11.00 -2.22 0.29
C PRO A 214 -11.37 -2.90 -1.04
N HIS A 215 -12.27 -2.27 -1.80
CA HIS A 215 -12.85 -2.79 -3.04
C HIS A 215 -12.20 -2.19 -4.28
N LEU A 216 -11.25 -1.26 -4.15
CA LEU A 216 -10.51 -0.72 -5.27
C LEU A 216 -9.42 -1.69 -5.71
N VAL A 217 -9.30 -1.90 -7.02
CA VAL A 217 -8.20 -2.68 -7.59
C VAL A 217 -6.91 -1.89 -7.46
N ASP A 218 -5.83 -2.63 -7.30
CA ASP A 218 -4.53 -2.07 -6.94
C ASP A 218 -4.67 -1.14 -5.72
N GLN A 219 -5.28 -1.61 -4.61
CA GLN A 219 -4.97 -1.02 -3.29
C GLN A 219 -3.47 -0.83 -3.33
N SER A 220 -2.98 0.41 -3.29
CA SER A 220 -1.59 0.66 -3.68
C SER A 220 -0.71 -0.24 -2.84
N LEU A 221 -0.24 -1.33 -3.45
CA LEU A 221 0.59 -2.29 -2.78
C LEU A 221 1.95 -1.59 -2.75
N THR A 222 2.11 -0.71 -1.78
CA THR A 222 3.30 0.10 -1.59
C THR A 222 4.43 -0.87 -1.35
N THR A 223 5.36 -0.89 -2.29
CA THR A 223 6.56 -1.68 -2.13
C THR A 223 7.44 -1.00 -1.10
N MET A 224 8.04 -1.82 -0.24
CA MET A 224 8.97 -1.36 0.79
C MET A 224 10.32 -2.00 0.53
N LYS A 225 11.38 -1.21 0.55
CA LYS A 225 12.75 -1.74 0.52
C LYS A 225 13.26 -1.96 1.93
N VAL A 226 13.30 -3.22 2.35
CA VAL A 226 13.84 -3.63 3.64
C VAL A 226 15.30 -4.05 3.51
N ALA A 227 16.09 -3.87 4.58
CA ALA A 227 17.47 -4.33 4.62
C ALA A 227 17.92 -4.80 6.01
N THR A 228 18.97 -5.62 6.03
CA THR A 228 19.77 -5.89 7.22
C THR A 228 21.23 -5.58 6.92
N PHE A 229 21.92 -4.91 7.84
CA PHE A 229 23.31 -4.52 7.64
C PHE A 229 24.11 -4.47 8.94
N ASN A 230 24.99 -5.47 9.15
CA ASN A 230 25.99 -5.40 10.21
C ASN A 230 27.03 -4.35 9.81
N LEU A 231 27.19 -3.31 10.64
CA LEU A 231 28.01 -2.15 10.30
C LEU A 231 29.48 -2.30 10.69
N ARG A 232 29.83 -3.38 11.40
CA ARG A 232 31.08 -3.53 12.15
C ARG A 232 31.26 -2.46 13.21
N LEU A 233 31.49 -2.86 14.46
CA LEU A 233 31.69 -1.90 15.55
C LEU A 233 32.88 -0.97 15.30
N ASN A 234 32.83 0.25 15.85
CA ASN A 234 33.94 1.19 15.76
C ASN A 234 35.10 0.78 16.68
N ILE A 235 36.14 0.16 16.10
CA ILE A 235 37.40 -0.12 16.79
C ILE A 235 38.60 0.36 15.98
N ALA A 236 39.60 0.94 16.67
CA ALA A 236 40.82 1.42 16.03
C ALA A 236 41.66 0.30 15.40
N TRP A 237 41.51 -0.94 15.87
CA TRP A 237 42.20 -2.11 15.33
C TRP A 237 41.92 -2.33 13.83
N ASP A 238 40.72 -1.97 13.37
CA ASP A 238 40.34 -2.10 11.95
C ASP A 238 41.11 -1.14 11.03
N SER A 239 41.94 -0.25 11.58
CA SER A 239 42.89 0.59 10.86
C SER A 239 42.20 1.41 9.76
N ALA A 240 42.57 1.23 8.49
CA ALA A 240 41.90 1.90 7.38
C ALA A 240 40.39 1.62 7.37
N ASN A 241 39.95 0.44 7.84
CA ASN A 241 38.55 0.03 7.95
C ASN A 241 37.89 0.44 9.28
N ALA A 242 38.50 1.30 10.10
CA ALA A 242 37.81 1.87 11.25
C ALA A 242 36.63 2.76 10.81
N TRP A 243 35.62 2.89 11.67
CA TRP A 243 34.37 3.61 11.36
C TRP A 243 34.55 5.05 10.82
N PRO A 244 35.46 5.90 11.33
CA PRO A 244 35.65 7.25 10.80
C PRO A 244 35.95 7.29 9.30
N HIS A 245 36.48 6.19 8.74
CA HIS A 245 36.81 6.04 7.33
C HIS A 245 35.73 5.34 6.49
N ARG A 246 34.67 4.81 7.13
CA ARG A 246 33.58 4.07 6.47
C ARG A 246 32.21 4.73 6.60
N LYS A 247 32.02 5.62 7.58
CA LYS A 247 30.71 6.23 7.88
C LYS A 247 30.02 6.85 6.66
N GLU A 248 30.77 7.58 5.82
CA GLU A 248 30.22 8.16 4.59
C GLU A 248 29.84 7.07 3.58
N MET A 249 30.68 6.04 3.42
CA MET A 249 30.38 4.92 2.52
C MET A 249 29.08 4.20 2.93
N VAL A 250 28.84 4.06 4.22
CA VAL A 250 27.62 3.43 4.76
C VAL A 250 26.40 4.33 4.51
N ARG A 251 26.48 5.63 4.80
CA ARG A 251 25.36 6.57 4.57
C ARG A 251 25.03 6.69 3.09
N ASP A 252 26.03 6.88 2.25
CA ASP A 252 25.88 6.98 0.80
C ASP A 252 25.20 5.73 0.23
N LEU A 253 25.61 4.54 0.70
CA LEU A 253 24.98 3.27 0.29
C LEU A 253 23.50 3.23 0.69
N ILE A 254 23.17 3.51 1.96
CA ILE A 254 21.78 3.48 2.45
C ILE A 254 20.90 4.46 1.68
N GLN A 255 21.40 5.67 1.40
CA GLN A 255 20.68 6.71 0.69
C GLN A 255 20.54 6.41 -0.81
N TYR A 256 21.62 5.98 -1.48
CA TYR A 256 21.62 5.64 -2.91
C TYR A 256 20.68 4.47 -3.19
N HIS A 257 20.73 3.43 -2.35
CA HIS A 257 19.86 2.28 -2.47
C HIS A 257 18.47 2.53 -1.87
N GLN A 258 18.23 3.66 -1.21
CA GLN A 258 16.91 4.07 -0.70
C GLN A 258 16.27 3.03 0.23
N PHE A 259 16.96 2.64 1.30
CA PHE A 259 16.36 1.73 2.29
C PHE A 259 15.19 2.42 2.99
N ASP A 260 14.05 1.75 3.08
CA ASP A 260 12.85 2.26 3.73
C ASP A 260 12.84 1.93 5.22
N VAL A 261 13.05 0.66 5.56
CA VAL A 261 13.16 0.18 6.95
C VAL A 261 14.29 -0.85 7.01
N PHE A 262 15.24 -0.67 7.93
CA PHE A 262 16.38 -1.56 7.99
C PHE A 262 16.90 -1.78 9.41
N GLY A 263 17.40 -2.99 9.65
CA GLY A 263 18.11 -3.36 10.87
C GLY A 263 19.61 -3.12 10.73
N VAL A 264 20.24 -2.54 11.76
CA VAL A 264 21.70 -2.47 11.88
C VAL A 264 22.19 -3.30 13.05
N GLN A 265 23.38 -3.87 12.94
CA GLN A 265 24.04 -4.62 14.00
C GLN A 265 25.44 -4.04 14.26
N GLU A 266 25.98 -4.32 15.46
CA GLU A 266 27.29 -3.85 15.96
C GLU A 266 27.48 -2.33 16.10
N ALA A 267 26.49 -1.53 15.74
CA ALA A 267 26.58 -0.08 15.87
C ALA A 267 26.79 0.34 17.34
N LEU A 268 27.88 1.05 17.61
CA LEU A 268 28.08 1.77 18.87
C LEU A 268 27.36 3.14 18.82
N ILE A 269 27.22 3.80 19.98
CA ILE A 269 26.46 5.05 20.10
C ILE A 269 26.97 6.19 19.20
N ASP A 270 28.27 6.26 18.93
CA ASP A 270 28.86 7.22 17.99
C ASP A 270 28.47 6.91 16.54
N GLN A 271 28.43 5.63 16.16
CA GLN A 271 27.95 5.19 14.84
C GLN A 271 26.46 5.50 14.67
N MET A 272 25.66 5.29 15.71
CA MET A 272 24.24 5.66 15.74
C MET A 272 24.06 7.18 15.49
N LYS A 273 24.83 8.02 16.19
CA LYS A 273 24.81 9.48 16.02
C LYS A 273 25.26 9.91 14.62
N ASP A 274 26.25 9.23 14.03
CA ASP A 274 26.67 9.51 12.66
C ASP A 274 25.59 9.14 11.62
N LEU A 275 24.82 8.06 11.84
CA LEU A 275 23.69 7.68 10.98
C LEU A 275 22.48 8.61 11.13
N ASP A 276 22.23 9.16 12.32
CA ASP A 276 21.16 10.16 12.53
C ASP A 276 21.30 11.38 11.62
N ALA A 277 22.54 11.72 11.24
CA ALA A 277 22.82 12.82 10.32
C ALA A 277 22.34 12.58 8.88
N MET A 278 21.84 11.39 8.51
CA MET A 278 21.13 11.19 7.23
C MET A 278 19.84 12.01 7.15
N GLY A 279 19.21 12.33 8.29
CA GLY A 279 18.05 13.22 8.38
C GLY A 279 16.72 12.66 7.88
N THR A 280 16.72 11.67 6.98
CA THR A 280 15.53 11.04 6.38
C THR A 280 14.92 9.95 7.26
N HIS A 281 15.72 9.35 8.13
CA HIS A 281 15.29 8.22 8.97
C HIS A 281 15.19 8.62 10.44
N ALA A 282 14.33 7.93 11.17
CA ALA A 282 14.35 7.85 12.62
C ALA A 282 14.73 6.41 13.02
N HIS A 283 15.10 6.18 14.28
CA HIS A 283 15.41 4.84 14.77
C HIS A 283 14.82 4.53 16.14
N VAL A 284 14.77 3.23 16.43
CA VAL A 284 14.54 2.68 17.75
C VAL A 284 15.60 1.63 18.07
N GLY A 285 15.87 1.43 19.35
CA GLY A 285 16.86 0.47 19.83
C GLY A 285 17.66 1.04 20.98
N VAL A 286 18.23 0.17 21.80
CA VAL A 286 19.11 0.55 22.92
C VAL A 286 20.39 -0.28 22.91
N GLY A 287 21.43 0.24 23.57
CA GLY A 287 22.69 -0.44 23.78
C GLY A 287 22.50 -1.69 24.63
N ARG A 288 23.09 -2.80 24.18
CA ARG A 288 22.88 -4.12 24.80
C ARG A 288 23.46 -4.27 26.21
N ASN A 289 24.40 -3.43 26.63
CA ASN A 289 25.06 -3.61 27.93
C ASN A 289 24.26 -3.03 29.10
N ASP A 290 23.46 -1.99 28.88
CA ASP A 290 22.77 -1.24 29.94
C ASP A 290 21.30 -0.91 29.64
N GLY A 291 20.81 -1.23 28.43
CA GLY A 291 19.47 -0.85 28.01
C GLY A 291 19.31 0.63 27.68
N LYS A 292 20.41 1.34 27.45
CA LYS A 292 20.48 2.78 27.14
C LYS A 292 21.43 3.02 25.97
N GLU A 293 22.63 3.53 26.23
CA GLU A 293 23.64 3.86 25.21
C GLU A 293 24.87 2.95 25.28
N GLY A 294 24.95 2.07 26.30
CA GLY A 294 26.10 1.21 26.54
C GLY A 294 26.14 -0.01 25.63
N GLY A 295 27.25 -0.18 24.91
CA GLY A 295 27.49 -1.34 24.05
C GLY A 295 26.87 -1.22 22.66
N GLU A 296 26.93 -2.31 21.91
CA GLU A 296 26.39 -2.39 20.56
C GLU A 296 24.86 -2.38 20.54
N PHE A 297 24.31 -1.80 19.48
CA PHE A 297 22.88 -1.74 19.20
C PHE A 297 22.48 -2.81 18.17
N SER A 298 21.24 -3.28 18.28
CA SER A 298 20.50 -3.92 17.19
C SER A 298 19.37 -3.00 16.76
N ALA A 299 19.69 -1.79 16.31
CA ALA A 299 18.70 -0.75 16.08
C ALA A 299 17.90 -0.96 14.78
N ILE A 300 16.70 -0.40 14.71
CA ILE A 300 15.85 -0.38 13.52
C ILE A 300 15.72 1.07 13.07
N PHE A 301 16.18 1.37 11.86
CA PHE A 301 15.96 2.65 11.20
C PHE A 301 14.75 2.55 10.27
N TYR A 302 13.95 3.61 10.19
CA TYR A 302 12.79 3.69 9.30
C TYR A 302 12.64 5.10 8.73
N ASN A 303 12.18 5.19 7.48
CA ASN A 303 11.91 6.46 6.81
C ASN A 303 10.71 7.14 7.48
N LYS A 304 10.96 8.23 8.21
CA LYS A 304 9.94 8.91 9.02
C LYS A 304 8.91 9.69 8.18
N GLU A 305 9.18 9.90 6.90
CA GLU A 305 8.21 10.50 5.98
C GLU A 305 7.19 9.48 5.48
N LYS A 306 7.56 8.19 5.46
CA LYS A 306 6.70 7.09 4.99
C LYS A 306 5.99 6.33 6.11
N TYR A 307 6.59 6.26 7.30
CA TYR A 307 6.08 5.43 8.39
C TYR A 307 5.91 6.19 9.71
N ASP A 308 4.83 5.89 10.41
CA ASP A 308 4.62 6.26 11.81
C ASP A 308 5.00 5.10 12.74
N LEU A 309 5.70 5.42 13.82
CA LEU A 309 5.99 4.49 14.90
C LEU A 309 4.82 4.45 15.87
N ILE A 310 4.18 3.28 15.99
CA ILE A 310 3.09 3.06 16.95
C ILE A 310 3.65 2.64 18.30
N LYS A 311 4.57 1.68 18.29
CA LYS A 311 5.19 1.13 19.50
C LYS A 311 6.52 0.49 19.16
N SER A 312 7.45 0.48 20.10
CA SER A 312 8.70 -0.26 20.00
C SER A 312 9.05 -0.88 21.35
N GLY A 313 10.03 -1.77 21.33
CA GLY A 313 10.61 -2.34 22.53
C GLY A 313 11.89 -3.11 22.24
N ASN A 314 12.50 -3.58 23.32
CA ASN A 314 13.73 -4.36 23.28
C ASN A 314 13.61 -5.51 24.29
N PHE A 315 14.35 -6.58 24.06
CA PHE A 315 14.51 -7.65 25.03
C PHE A 315 15.85 -8.35 24.83
N TRP A 316 16.45 -8.80 25.93
CA TRP A 316 17.69 -9.55 25.91
C TRP A 316 17.45 -11.02 25.57
N LEU A 317 18.36 -11.59 24.78
CA LEU A 317 18.27 -12.98 24.33
C LEU A 317 18.82 -13.90 25.42
N SER A 318 18.07 -14.02 26.51
CA SER A 318 18.44 -14.76 27.70
C SER A 318 17.21 -15.23 28.48
N PRO A 319 17.37 -16.09 29.50
CA PRO A 319 16.28 -16.44 30.43
C PRO A 319 15.69 -15.25 31.22
N THR A 320 16.34 -14.08 31.20
CA THR A 320 15.89 -12.85 31.86
C THR A 320 15.78 -11.70 30.85
N PRO A 321 14.81 -11.77 29.91
CA PRO A 321 14.74 -10.88 28.75
C PRO A 321 14.51 -9.40 29.07
N GLU A 322 14.11 -9.07 30.29
CA GLU A 322 13.81 -7.71 30.74
C GLU A 322 15.06 -6.94 31.20
N ILE A 323 16.18 -7.63 31.43
CA ILE A 323 17.42 -7.02 31.95
C ILE A 323 18.67 -7.42 31.15
N PRO A 324 19.68 -6.54 31.04
CA PRO A 324 20.95 -6.87 30.38
C PRO A 324 21.61 -8.12 30.97
N SER A 325 21.69 -9.18 30.17
CA SER A 325 22.14 -10.49 30.63
C SER A 325 22.59 -11.39 29.47
N LYS A 326 23.54 -12.30 29.74
CA LYS A 326 23.92 -13.36 28.79
C LYS A 326 22.93 -14.51 28.87
N GLY A 327 22.61 -15.12 27.73
CA GLY A 327 21.76 -16.31 27.67
C GLY A 327 22.56 -17.59 27.47
N TRP A 328 22.26 -18.63 28.26
CA TRP A 328 22.82 -19.98 28.08
C TRP A 328 24.35 -20.01 27.92
N ASP A 329 24.84 -20.52 26.79
CA ASP A 329 26.26 -20.64 26.41
C ASP A 329 26.77 -19.42 25.62
N ALA A 330 26.04 -18.30 25.61
CA ALA A 330 26.46 -17.09 24.91
C ALA A 330 27.73 -16.47 25.51
N ALA A 331 28.66 -16.08 24.64
CA ALA A 331 29.83 -15.33 25.04
C ALA A 331 29.52 -13.87 25.38
N TYR A 332 28.51 -13.29 24.74
CA TYR A 332 28.16 -11.86 24.90
C TYR A 332 26.69 -11.65 25.28
N ILE A 333 26.41 -10.47 25.84
CA ILE A 333 25.03 -10.02 26.03
C ILE A 333 24.46 -9.73 24.65
N ARG A 334 23.31 -10.32 24.30
CA ARG A 334 22.66 -10.13 22.99
C ARG A 334 21.24 -9.59 23.18
N ILE A 335 20.75 -8.83 22.20
CA ILE A 335 19.50 -8.07 22.28
C ILE A 335 18.73 -8.21 20.97
N CYS A 336 17.40 -8.16 21.06
CA CYS A 336 16.52 -7.96 19.92
C CYS A 336 15.68 -6.71 20.14
N THR A 337 15.63 -5.86 19.12
CA THR A 337 14.78 -4.67 19.04
C THR A 337 13.61 -4.95 18.12
N TRP A 338 12.43 -4.42 18.45
CA TRP A 338 11.27 -4.50 17.57
C TRP A 338 10.53 -3.17 17.46
N ALA A 339 9.88 -2.96 16.31
CA ALA A 339 9.05 -1.81 16.01
C ALA A 339 7.72 -2.25 15.40
N HIS A 340 6.62 -1.64 15.85
CA HIS A 340 5.30 -1.67 15.23
C HIS A 340 5.14 -0.37 14.44
N LEU A 341 5.14 -0.48 13.12
CA LEU A 341 5.12 0.64 12.19
C LEU A 341 3.82 0.63 11.37
N VAL A 342 3.35 1.81 11.01
CA VAL A 342 2.22 2.00 10.10
C VAL A 342 2.66 2.84 8.91
N GLU A 343 2.40 2.35 7.70
CA GLU A 343 2.67 3.08 6.46
C GLU A 343 1.62 4.19 6.30
N LYS A 344 2.10 5.44 6.18
CA LYS A 344 1.25 6.65 6.25
C LYS A 344 0.23 6.74 5.13
N THR A 345 0.55 6.20 3.96
CA THR A 345 -0.28 6.31 2.75
C THR A 345 -1.45 5.35 2.79
N THR A 346 -1.19 4.09 3.14
CA THR A 346 -2.16 2.98 3.12
C THR A 346 -2.82 2.76 4.47
N GLY A 347 -2.15 3.12 5.56
CA GLY A 347 -2.53 2.74 6.91
C GLY A 347 -2.19 1.28 7.27
N ASN A 348 -1.45 0.57 6.41
CA ASN A 348 -1.05 -0.82 6.67
C ASN A 348 -0.03 -0.86 7.81
N ALA A 349 -0.30 -1.73 8.78
CA ALA A 349 0.54 -1.93 9.96
C ALA A 349 1.41 -3.19 9.80
N PHE A 350 2.62 -3.17 10.33
CA PHE A 350 3.53 -4.31 10.34
C PHE A 350 4.49 -4.27 11.51
N TYR A 351 5.06 -5.42 11.85
CA TYR A 351 6.17 -5.51 12.80
C TYR A 351 7.50 -5.75 12.10
N PHE A 352 8.53 -5.09 12.62
CA PHE A 352 9.91 -5.28 12.21
C PHE A 352 10.74 -5.65 13.43
N PHE A 353 11.47 -6.77 13.36
CA PHE A 353 12.39 -7.23 14.39
C PHE A 353 13.81 -7.19 13.84
N ASN A 354 14.75 -6.77 14.68
CA ASN A 354 16.17 -6.79 14.36
C ASN A 354 16.98 -7.38 15.53
N THR A 355 17.99 -8.18 15.23
CA THR A 355 18.79 -8.89 16.23
C THR A 355 20.23 -9.10 15.79
N HIS A 356 21.11 -9.42 16.74
CA HIS A 356 22.44 -9.93 16.50
C HIS A 356 22.70 -11.11 17.44
N PHE A 357 22.78 -12.32 16.89
CA PHE A 357 22.96 -13.56 17.65
C PHE A 357 24.40 -13.76 18.11
N ASP A 358 24.56 -14.63 19.12
CA ASP A 358 25.87 -14.95 19.65
C ASP A 358 26.70 -15.79 18.67
N ASN A 359 27.98 -15.45 18.52
CA ASN A 359 28.90 -16.13 17.63
C ASN A 359 29.43 -17.45 18.21
N GLU A 360 29.45 -17.60 19.54
CA GLU A 360 29.97 -18.81 20.21
C GLU A 360 28.83 -19.78 20.58
N GLY A 361 27.81 -19.29 21.29
CA GLY A 361 26.79 -20.11 21.94
C GLY A 361 25.78 -20.74 20.97
N VAL A 362 25.92 -22.04 20.70
CA VAL A 362 25.00 -22.79 19.82
C VAL A 362 23.61 -22.89 20.46
N GLN A 363 23.53 -23.19 21.77
CA GLN A 363 22.25 -23.28 22.47
C GLN A 363 21.60 -21.90 22.56
N ALA A 364 22.41 -20.86 22.79
CA ALA A 364 21.96 -19.49 22.83
C ALA A 364 21.32 -19.07 21.51
N ARG A 365 21.93 -19.37 20.36
CA ARG A 365 21.33 -19.07 19.04
C ARG A 365 19.98 -19.76 18.84
N GLU A 366 19.89 -21.06 19.14
CA GLU A 366 18.63 -21.80 18.97
C GLU A 366 17.52 -21.28 19.88
N ASN A 367 17.82 -21.03 21.15
CA ASN A 367 16.83 -20.52 22.09
C ASN A 367 16.46 -19.06 21.80
N SER A 368 17.41 -18.25 21.30
CA SER A 368 17.12 -16.89 20.82
C SER A 368 16.11 -16.88 19.68
N ALA A 369 16.24 -17.79 18.71
CA ALA A 369 15.28 -17.94 17.63
C ALA A 369 13.87 -18.24 18.17
N LYS A 370 13.75 -19.19 19.11
CA LYS A 370 12.47 -19.54 19.75
C LYS A 370 11.87 -18.36 20.51
N MET A 371 12.67 -17.64 21.29
CA MET A 371 12.22 -16.44 22.01
C MET A 371 11.67 -15.36 21.08
N ILE A 372 12.32 -15.10 19.94
CA ILE A 372 11.84 -14.12 18.96
C ILE A 372 10.47 -14.54 18.43
N LEU A 373 10.29 -15.82 18.06
CA LEU A 373 9.00 -16.34 17.58
C LEU A 373 7.90 -16.25 18.66
N GLU A 374 8.21 -16.59 19.90
CA GLU A 374 7.30 -16.41 21.04
C GLU A 374 6.91 -14.94 21.23
N LYS A 375 7.88 -14.02 21.10
CA LYS A 375 7.62 -12.58 21.23
C LYS A 375 6.73 -12.07 20.10
N ILE A 376 6.91 -12.56 18.87
CA ILE A 376 6.05 -12.25 17.72
C ILE A 376 4.61 -12.71 18.00
N HIS A 377 4.41 -13.93 18.50
CA HIS A 377 3.08 -14.44 18.86
C HIS A 377 2.39 -13.63 19.97
N GLN A 378 3.16 -13.02 20.88
CA GLN A 378 2.61 -12.15 21.93
C GLN A 378 2.19 -10.77 21.39
N LEU A 379 2.85 -10.27 20.34
CA LEU A 379 2.69 -8.90 19.86
C LEU A 379 1.79 -8.77 18.62
N SER A 380 1.75 -9.80 17.78
CA SER A 380 1.06 -9.80 16.49
C SER A 380 0.05 -10.93 16.36
N ASP A 381 -0.97 -10.71 15.52
CA ASP A 381 -1.85 -11.78 15.08
C ASP A 381 -1.32 -12.47 13.81
N ASN A 382 -1.97 -13.57 13.42
CA ASN A 382 -1.57 -14.36 12.25
C ASN A 382 -1.71 -13.64 10.90
N ASN A 383 -2.39 -12.48 10.87
CA ASN A 383 -2.65 -11.72 9.64
C ASN A 383 -1.75 -10.48 9.52
N THR A 384 -1.02 -10.13 10.59
CA THR A 384 -0.12 -8.99 10.59
C THR A 384 1.18 -9.34 9.84
N PRO A 385 1.65 -8.51 8.91
CA PRO A 385 2.96 -8.65 8.29
C PRO A 385 4.09 -8.54 9.33
N VAL A 386 5.03 -9.48 9.31
CA VAL A 386 6.19 -9.48 10.22
C VAL A 386 7.47 -9.75 9.45
N ILE A 387 8.46 -8.88 9.67
CA ILE A 387 9.83 -9.01 9.13
C ILE A 387 10.79 -9.23 10.30
N ILE A 388 11.70 -10.19 10.16
CA ILE A 388 12.83 -10.41 11.08
C ILE A 388 14.13 -10.21 10.30
N THR A 389 15.00 -9.37 10.81
CA THR A 389 16.32 -9.07 10.24
C THR A 389 17.40 -9.32 11.27
N GLY A 390 18.63 -9.48 10.80
CA GLY A 390 19.77 -9.59 11.71
C GLY A 390 20.97 -10.26 11.10
N ASP A 391 22.06 -10.17 11.86
CA ASP A 391 23.19 -11.08 11.80
C ASP A 391 22.90 -12.23 12.77
N PHE A 392 22.72 -13.43 12.23
CA PHE A 392 22.33 -14.59 13.01
C PHE A 392 23.53 -15.42 13.50
N ASN A 393 24.76 -15.12 13.06
CA ASN A 393 25.94 -15.96 13.31
C ASN A 393 25.66 -17.47 13.07
N SER A 394 24.75 -17.75 12.13
CA SER A 394 24.16 -19.06 11.88
C SER A 394 23.90 -19.18 10.40
N ASN A 395 24.20 -20.33 9.80
CA ASN A 395 23.92 -20.60 8.40
C ASN A 395 22.69 -21.51 8.25
N PRO A 396 22.20 -21.76 7.01
CA PRO A 396 21.00 -22.57 6.77
C PRO A 396 21.05 -24.02 7.29
N ALA A 397 22.22 -24.54 7.63
CA ALA A 397 22.37 -25.88 8.21
C ALA A 397 22.26 -25.90 9.75
N THR A 398 22.12 -24.76 10.40
CA THR A 398 22.07 -24.65 11.88
C THR A 398 20.65 -24.77 12.43
N SER A 399 20.52 -25.24 13.68
CA SER A 399 19.21 -25.40 14.35
C SER A 399 18.49 -24.08 14.56
N ALA A 400 19.23 -22.98 14.84
CA ALA A 400 18.66 -21.65 14.99
C ALA A 400 17.94 -21.17 13.72
N TYR A 401 18.56 -21.34 12.54
CA TYR A 401 17.91 -21.08 11.25
C TYR A 401 16.68 -21.98 11.08
N GLY A 402 16.85 -23.29 11.33
CA GLY A 402 15.78 -24.29 11.25
C GLY A 402 14.55 -23.95 12.09
N ALA A 403 14.73 -23.39 13.28
CA ALA A 403 13.64 -22.97 14.16
C ALA A 403 12.82 -21.82 13.56
N ILE A 404 13.47 -20.82 12.94
CA ILE A 404 12.78 -19.67 12.33
C ILE A 404 12.00 -20.11 11.10
N VAL A 405 12.60 -20.91 10.22
CA VAL A 405 11.97 -21.27 8.93
C VAL A 405 10.82 -22.27 9.04
N GLN A 406 10.56 -22.81 10.23
CA GLN A 406 9.32 -23.56 10.49
C GLN A 406 8.07 -22.68 10.44
N GLN A 407 8.21 -21.37 10.68
CA GLN A 407 7.09 -20.44 10.78
C GLN A 407 7.22 -19.24 9.83
N PHE A 408 8.44 -18.92 9.42
CA PHE A 408 8.77 -17.83 8.51
C PHE A 408 9.43 -18.35 7.24
N ASN A 409 9.37 -17.58 6.16
CA ASN A 409 10.09 -17.83 4.93
C ASN A 409 11.41 -17.05 4.94
N ASP A 410 12.48 -17.68 4.44
CA ASP A 410 13.70 -16.97 4.05
C ASP A 410 13.43 -16.19 2.75
N ALA A 411 13.54 -14.85 2.81
CA ALA A 411 13.23 -13.97 1.68
C ALA A 411 14.01 -14.33 0.41
N LYS A 412 15.23 -14.86 0.54
CA LYS A 412 16.02 -15.31 -0.61
C LYS A 412 15.33 -16.44 -1.37
N LEU A 413 14.73 -17.38 -0.64
CA LEU A 413 14.15 -18.61 -1.21
C LEU A 413 12.78 -18.38 -1.83
N VAL A 414 12.05 -17.36 -1.37
CA VAL A 414 10.70 -17.03 -1.84
C VAL A 414 10.64 -15.79 -2.73
N SER A 415 11.79 -15.22 -3.09
CA SER A 415 11.89 -14.09 -4.01
C SER A 415 11.34 -14.43 -5.39
N HIS A 416 10.49 -13.55 -5.92
CA HIS A 416 9.88 -13.70 -7.26
C HIS A 416 10.93 -13.62 -8.38
N THR A 417 11.91 -12.74 -8.23
CA THR A 417 13.07 -12.71 -9.12
C THR A 417 14.18 -13.58 -8.60
N LYS A 418 15.05 -14.06 -9.50
CA LYS A 418 16.30 -14.71 -9.12
C LYS A 418 17.09 -13.80 -8.15
N PRO A 419 17.56 -14.31 -6.99
CA PRO A 419 18.39 -13.55 -6.06
C PRO A 419 19.62 -12.94 -6.75
N TYR A 420 19.88 -11.67 -6.48
CA TYR A 420 21.04 -10.93 -6.99
C TYR A 420 22.21 -10.93 -5.99
N GLY A 421 23.43 -10.89 -6.50
CA GLY A 421 24.65 -10.86 -5.68
C GLY A 421 25.11 -12.24 -5.20
N PRO A 422 26.14 -12.28 -4.33
CA PRO A 422 26.69 -13.52 -3.82
C PRO A 422 25.76 -14.23 -2.82
N ASP A 423 26.07 -15.50 -2.52
CA ASP A 423 25.44 -16.20 -1.40
C ASP A 423 25.97 -15.73 -0.04
N SER A 424 27.30 -15.55 0.05
CA SER A 424 27.96 -15.06 1.26
C SER A 424 27.57 -13.63 1.57
N THR A 425 27.35 -13.35 2.85
CA THR A 425 27.08 -12.00 3.36
C THR A 425 28.24 -11.47 4.19
N PHE A 426 29.14 -12.34 4.65
CA PHE A 426 30.38 -11.96 5.34
C PHE A 426 31.59 -12.05 4.40
N GLN A 427 32.48 -11.06 4.50
CA GLN A 427 33.68 -10.94 3.65
C GLN A 427 34.95 -10.44 4.37
N ASP A 428 34.89 -10.15 5.67
CA ASP A 428 36.07 -9.85 6.53
C ASP A 428 37.00 -8.75 5.97
N PHE A 429 36.42 -7.73 5.34
CA PHE A 429 37.10 -6.67 4.58
C PHE A 429 38.04 -7.16 3.46
N LYS A 430 37.96 -8.43 3.02
CA LYS A 430 38.86 -9.03 2.03
C LYS A 430 38.45 -8.74 0.58
N TYR A 431 38.63 -7.52 0.12
CA TYR A 431 38.18 -7.09 -1.21
C TYR A 431 38.61 -8.00 -2.37
N HIS A 432 39.89 -8.38 -2.46
CA HIS A 432 40.40 -9.11 -3.63
C HIS A 432 40.17 -10.62 -3.63
N ASN A 433 39.89 -11.23 -2.47
CA ASN A 433 39.92 -12.68 -2.35
C ASN A 433 38.96 -13.26 -1.31
N TRP A 434 37.96 -12.50 -0.82
CA TRP A 434 36.99 -12.99 0.16
C TRP A 434 36.35 -14.33 -0.25
N THR A 435 36.01 -14.52 -1.54
CA THR A 435 35.45 -15.77 -2.07
C THR A 435 36.36 -17.00 -1.92
N LYS A 436 37.65 -16.80 -1.68
CA LYS A 436 38.64 -17.88 -1.52
C LYS A 436 39.01 -18.12 -0.05
N VAL A 437 38.90 -17.10 0.81
CA VAL A 437 39.47 -17.13 2.17
C VAL A 437 38.43 -17.11 3.29
N VAL A 438 37.23 -16.60 3.02
CA VAL A 438 36.12 -16.51 4.00
C VAL A 438 35.20 -17.72 3.80
N LYS A 439 34.77 -18.36 4.89
CA LYS A 439 34.03 -19.64 4.86
C LYS A 439 32.66 -19.60 5.54
N GLU A 440 32.41 -18.57 6.34
CA GLU A 440 31.22 -18.37 7.16
C GLU A 440 29.95 -18.31 6.30
N GLY A 441 30.07 -17.78 5.07
CA GLY A 441 29.01 -17.81 4.07
C GLY A 441 27.87 -16.85 4.40
N ARG A 442 26.63 -17.35 4.29
CA ARG A 442 25.41 -16.56 4.53
C ARG A 442 24.99 -16.64 5.99
N ILE A 443 25.19 -15.55 6.72
CA ILE A 443 24.82 -15.43 8.14
C ILE A 443 23.86 -14.27 8.44
N ASP A 444 23.64 -13.39 7.46
CA ASP A 444 22.68 -12.29 7.53
C ASP A 444 21.40 -12.65 6.77
N PHE A 445 20.24 -12.45 7.39
CA PHE A 445 18.96 -12.87 6.81
C PHE A 445 17.87 -11.82 6.93
N ILE A 446 16.94 -11.91 5.99
CA ILE A 446 15.62 -11.30 6.05
C ILE A 446 14.62 -12.46 6.06
N PHE A 447 13.95 -12.68 7.18
CA PHE A 447 12.84 -13.63 7.30
C PHE A 447 11.51 -12.88 7.29
N ILE A 448 10.51 -13.46 6.62
CA ILE A 448 9.20 -12.85 6.43
C ILE A 448 8.09 -13.89 6.62
N ASN A 449 6.96 -13.51 7.21
CA ASN A 449 5.83 -14.42 7.32
C ASN A 449 5.03 -14.50 6.01
N LYS A 450 4.05 -15.40 5.96
CA LYS A 450 3.21 -15.66 4.77
C LYS A 450 2.37 -14.47 4.28
N ASN A 451 2.27 -13.41 5.08
CA ASN A 451 1.48 -12.21 4.74
C ASN A 451 2.28 -11.23 3.87
N ILE A 452 3.54 -11.55 3.56
CA ILE A 452 4.46 -10.70 2.80
C ILE A 452 4.88 -11.41 1.52
N GLU A 453 4.78 -10.68 0.42
CA GLU A 453 5.32 -11.08 -0.87
C GLU A 453 6.72 -10.49 -1.07
N VAL A 454 7.65 -11.31 -1.54
CA VAL A 454 9.04 -10.89 -1.82
C VAL A 454 9.22 -10.70 -3.31
N LEU A 455 9.30 -9.44 -3.74
CA LEU A 455 9.43 -9.10 -5.15
C LEU A 455 10.84 -9.34 -5.67
N ASN A 456 11.84 -8.99 -4.86
CA ASN A 456 13.24 -9.25 -5.16
C ASN A 456 14.08 -9.42 -3.89
N TYR A 457 15.27 -9.96 -4.07
CA TYR A 457 16.29 -10.13 -3.04
C TYR A 457 17.66 -9.82 -3.64
N GLY A 458 18.53 -9.15 -2.87
CA GLY A 458 19.89 -8.85 -3.27
C GLY A 458 20.88 -8.85 -2.10
N VAL A 459 22.13 -9.22 -2.38
CA VAL A 459 23.28 -8.94 -1.53
C VAL A 459 24.14 -7.89 -2.23
N LEU A 460 24.31 -6.73 -1.61
CA LEU A 460 24.95 -5.57 -2.24
C LEU A 460 26.47 -5.61 -2.01
N THR A 461 27.24 -5.58 -3.09
CA THR A 461 28.71 -5.67 -3.05
C THR A 461 29.39 -4.34 -3.34
N ASP A 462 28.72 -3.23 -3.03
CA ASP A 462 29.22 -1.87 -3.19
C ASP A 462 30.58 -1.70 -2.49
N ALA A 463 31.49 -0.99 -3.14
CA ALA A 463 32.82 -0.71 -2.63
C ALA A 463 33.29 0.67 -3.09
N LYS A 464 34.17 1.28 -2.30
CA LYS A 464 34.84 2.55 -2.63
C LYS A 464 36.33 2.38 -2.42
N ASP A 465 37.13 2.77 -3.41
CA ASP A 465 38.59 2.68 -3.35
C ASP A 465 39.10 1.29 -2.92
N LEU A 466 38.52 0.24 -3.52
CA LEU A 466 38.81 -1.18 -3.24
C LEU A 466 38.55 -1.62 -1.79
N ARG A 467 37.63 -0.93 -1.10
CA ARG A 467 37.24 -1.23 0.28
C ARG A 467 35.74 -1.34 0.40
N PHE A 468 35.29 -2.28 1.23
CA PHE A 468 33.88 -2.45 1.54
C PHE A 468 33.44 -1.51 2.68
N PRO A 469 32.17 -1.04 2.67
CA PRO A 469 31.64 -0.18 3.72
C PRO A 469 31.51 -0.84 5.09
N SER A 470 31.54 -2.17 5.16
CA SER A 470 31.57 -3.01 6.37
C SER A 470 32.33 -4.30 6.03
N ASP A 471 32.57 -5.20 6.98
CA ASP A 471 33.01 -6.59 6.73
C ASP A 471 31.84 -7.51 6.36
N HIS A 472 30.60 -7.01 6.48
CA HIS A 472 29.42 -7.61 5.90
C HIS A 472 28.96 -6.87 4.63
N PHE A 473 28.23 -7.58 3.77
CA PHE A 473 27.43 -7.01 2.71
C PHE A 473 26.00 -6.79 3.21
N PRO A 474 25.37 -5.63 2.94
CA PRO A 474 23.96 -5.47 3.25
C PRO A 474 23.11 -6.44 2.41
N VAL A 475 22.17 -7.08 3.08
CA VAL A 475 21.12 -7.88 2.44
C VAL A 475 19.88 -7.00 2.29
N VAL A 476 19.31 -6.98 1.09
CA VAL A 476 18.18 -6.11 0.74
C VAL A 476 17.06 -6.90 0.08
N SER A 477 15.84 -6.44 0.28
CA SER A 477 14.67 -7.01 -0.39
C SER A 477 13.61 -5.95 -0.62
N THR A 478 13.00 -5.95 -1.81
CA THR A 478 11.75 -5.22 -2.03
C THR A 478 10.58 -6.17 -1.73
N ILE A 479 9.74 -5.77 -0.79
CA ILE A 479 8.59 -6.55 -0.31
C ILE A 479 7.28 -5.80 -0.49
N ARG A 480 6.17 -6.51 -0.32
CA ARG A 480 4.81 -6.00 -0.55
C ARG A 480 3.79 -6.75 0.31
N PHE A 481 2.82 -6.04 0.89
CA PHE A 481 1.72 -6.60 1.68
C PHE A 481 0.54 -5.63 1.83
#